data_AF-A0A651DT04-F1
#
_entry.id   AF-A0A651DT04-F1
#
_cell.length_a   1.000
_cell.length_b   1.000
_cell.length_c   1.000
_cell.angle_alpha   90.00
_cell.angle_beta   90.00
_cell.angle_gamma   90.00
#
_symmetry.space_group_name_H-M   'P 1'
#
loop_
_entity.id
_entity.type
_entity.pdbx_description
1 polymer ?
#
loop_
_entity_poly.entity_id
_entity_poly.type
_entity_poly.pdbx_seq_one_letter_code
_entity_poly.pdbx_strand_id
1 'polypeptide(L)'
;MAVRIRTVPRDLRSYKNLPPALRKEPDAWHVTADDDIYYRPDWLRTLVEGFRGETCEVLSGRAHLVTLEADGSLRPCRKWHPNTEVRGPDPRLFPTSGAGVLFPPGSLDPRAVDAERAMEFAPRADDLWWCWMARLAGIDRPTGGGQPPADHLKGASEQSLLHRNKRDLRGKRRADD
;
A
#
# COMPACT_ATOMS: atom_id res chain seq x y z
N MET A 1 -3.91 24.21 11.01
CA MET A 1 -4.48 22.85 11.01
C MET A 1 -4.08 22.15 12.31
N ALA A 2 -4.96 21.34 12.90
CA ALA A 2 -4.63 20.55 14.09
C ALA A 2 -4.35 19.10 13.70
N VAL A 3 -3.20 18.56 14.12
CA VAL A 3 -2.91 17.12 14.03
C VAL A 3 -3.74 16.38 15.07
N ARG A 4 -4.39 15.28 14.68
CA ARG A 4 -5.17 14.43 15.59
C ARG A 4 -4.58 13.02 15.61
N ILE A 5 -4.16 12.57 16.78
CA ILE A 5 -3.66 11.20 16.99
C ILE A 5 -4.82 10.34 17.49
N ARG A 6 -4.96 9.14 16.92
CA ARG A 6 -5.93 8.13 17.34
C ARG A 6 -5.18 6.83 17.64
N THR A 7 -5.47 6.23 18.78
CA THR A 7 -4.91 4.93 19.16
C THR A 7 -5.88 3.81 18.82
N VAL A 8 -5.33 2.67 18.41
CA VAL A 8 -6.08 1.43 18.17
C VAL A 8 -5.72 0.46 19.29
N PRO A 9 -6.70 -0.08 20.05
CA PRO A 9 -6.43 -0.83 21.27
C PRO A 9 -5.84 -2.23 21.01
N ARG A 10 -6.04 -2.78 19.80
CA ARG A 10 -5.50 -4.07 19.38
C ARG A 10 -4.32 -3.86 18.44
N ASP A 11 -3.30 -4.70 18.56
CA ASP A 11 -2.22 -4.74 17.57
C ASP A 11 -2.73 -5.35 16.25
N LEU A 12 -3.09 -4.47 15.32
CA LEU A 12 -3.48 -4.81 13.95
C LEU A 12 -2.29 -4.69 12.98
N ARG A 13 -1.06 -4.56 13.49
CA ARG A 13 0.15 -4.35 12.68
C ARG A 13 -0.02 -3.12 11.76
N SER A 14 0.25 -3.25 10.46
CA SER A 14 0.05 -2.15 9.49
C SER A 14 -1.43 -1.83 9.22
N TYR A 15 -2.36 -2.73 9.54
CA TYR A 15 -3.80 -2.50 9.40
C TYR A 15 -4.39 -1.53 10.43
N LYS A 16 -3.59 -0.97 11.34
CA LYS A 16 -4.05 0.11 12.24
C LYS A 16 -4.25 1.45 11.52
N ASN A 17 -3.74 1.58 10.29
CA ASN A 17 -3.73 2.84 9.56
C ASN A 17 -5.10 3.12 8.90
N LEU A 18 -5.45 2.34 7.87
CA LEU A 18 -6.54 2.70 6.96
C LEU A 18 -7.96 2.26 7.40
N PRO A 19 -8.20 1.04 7.91
CA PRO A 19 -9.54 0.59 8.32
C PRO A 19 -10.25 1.52 9.31
N PRO A 20 -9.60 2.04 10.38
CA PRO A 20 -10.25 2.98 11.28
C PRO A 20 -10.64 4.31 10.60
N ALA A 21 -9.81 4.78 9.65
CA ALA A 21 -10.09 5.99 8.89
C ALA A 21 -11.28 5.79 7.94
N LEU A 22 -11.31 4.66 7.21
CA LEU A 22 -12.40 4.30 6.30
C LEU A 22 -13.75 4.17 7.02
N ARG A 23 -13.79 3.56 8.21
CA ARG A 23 -15.05 3.45 9.00
C ARG A 23 -15.58 4.81 9.43
N LYS A 24 -14.67 5.74 9.74
CA LYS A 24 -15.04 7.03 10.30
C LYS A 24 -15.42 8.05 9.22
N GLU A 25 -14.65 8.06 8.14
CA GLU A 25 -14.75 9.06 7.06
C GLU A 25 -14.82 8.32 5.70
N PRO A 26 -15.90 7.54 5.43
CA PRO A 26 -15.98 6.69 4.24
C PRO A 26 -15.99 7.49 2.93
N ASP A 27 -16.51 8.73 2.98
CA ASP A 27 -16.62 9.63 1.82
C ASP A 27 -15.42 10.58 1.70
N ALA A 28 -14.39 10.41 2.54
CA ALA A 28 -13.17 11.20 2.47
C ALA A 28 -12.15 10.59 1.52
N TRP A 29 -11.24 11.45 1.06
CA TRP A 29 -10.02 11.04 0.37
C TRP A 29 -9.00 10.56 1.40
N HIS A 30 -8.47 9.36 1.21
CA HIS A 30 -7.47 8.79 2.11
C HIS A 30 -6.11 8.75 1.43
N VAL A 31 -5.08 9.16 2.14
CA VAL A 31 -3.69 8.98 1.71
C VAL A 31 -2.93 8.25 2.80
N THR A 32 -2.21 7.19 2.42
CA THR A 32 -1.35 6.44 3.34
C THR A 32 0.05 7.04 3.40
N ALA A 33 0.61 7.13 4.60
CA ALA A 33 2.00 7.52 4.83
C ALA A 33 2.54 6.77 6.05
N ASP A 34 3.78 6.30 5.97
CA ASP A 34 4.48 5.64 7.06
C ASP A 34 5.25 6.65 7.91
N ASP A 35 5.44 6.34 9.20
CA ASP A 35 6.14 7.20 10.15
C ASP A 35 7.68 7.09 10.09
N ASP A 36 8.21 6.16 9.28
CA ASP A 36 9.65 5.92 9.07
C ASP A 36 10.18 6.38 7.69
N ILE A 37 9.34 7.07 6.90
CA ILE A 37 9.69 7.59 5.57
C ILE A 37 9.79 9.13 5.60
N TYR A 38 10.85 9.66 4.99
CA TYR A 38 10.98 11.09 4.76
C TYR A 38 10.25 11.48 3.47
N TYR A 39 9.12 12.19 3.61
CA TYR A 39 8.39 12.72 2.47
C TYR A 39 8.91 14.11 2.11
N ARG A 40 9.15 14.36 0.82
CA ARG A 40 9.49 15.70 0.36
C ARG A 40 8.32 16.66 0.61
N PRO A 41 8.58 17.98 0.78
CA PRO A 41 7.53 18.96 1.04
C PRO A 41 6.43 19.01 -0.04
N ASP A 42 6.74 18.62 -1.27
CA ASP A 42 5.83 18.59 -2.41
C ASP A 42 5.17 17.22 -2.63
N TRP A 43 5.50 16.18 -1.86
CA TRP A 43 5.06 14.80 -2.10
C TRP A 43 3.53 14.69 -2.23
N LEU A 44 2.78 15.17 -1.24
CA LEU A 44 1.32 15.09 -1.25
C LEU A 44 0.73 15.89 -2.42
N ARG A 45 1.30 17.07 -2.71
CA ARG A 45 0.90 17.89 -3.86
C ARG A 45 1.07 17.10 -5.15
N THR A 46 2.24 16.54 -5.41
CA THR A 46 2.51 15.77 -6.64
C THR A 46 1.61 14.56 -6.78
N LEU A 47 1.28 13.90 -5.65
CA LEU A 47 0.33 12.79 -5.65
C LEU A 47 -1.07 13.29 -6.01
N VAL A 48 -1.57 14.34 -5.37
CA VAL A 48 -2.93 14.88 -5.64
C VAL A 48 -3.05 15.45 -7.06
N GLU A 49 -2.04 16.17 -7.55
CA GLU A 49 -2.03 16.73 -8.91
C GLU A 49 -1.94 15.65 -10.00
N GLY A 50 -1.49 14.45 -9.66
CA GLY A 50 -1.48 13.30 -10.56
C GLY A 50 -2.87 12.67 -10.79
N PHE A 51 -3.86 12.99 -9.95
CA PHE A 51 -5.22 12.48 -10.08
C PHE A 51 -5.95 13.16 -11.25
N ARG A 52 -6.54 12.36 -12.14
CA ARG A 52 -7.07 12.87 -13.43
C ARG A 52 -8.57 13.16 -13.45
N GLY A 53 -9.26 13.07 -12.32
CA GLY A 53 -10.71 13.30 -12.26
C GLY A 53 -11.54 12.04 -12.41
N GLU A 54 -10.93 10.88 -12.64
CA GLU A 54 -11.65 9.61 -12.69
C GLU A 54 -11.95 9.14 -11.25
N THR A 55 -13.24 9.13 -10.88
CA THR A 55 -13.71 8.85 -9.50
C THR A 55 -13.27 7.49 -8.93
N CYS A 56 -12.71 6.64 -9.78
CA CYS A 56 -12.35 5.25 -9.49
C CYS A 56 -10.85 4.99 -9.70
N GLU A 57 -9.98 5.99 -9.50
CA GLU A 57 -8.53 5.83 -9.67
C GLU A 57 -7.81 5.62 -8.32
N VAL A 58 -7.03 4.55 -8.19
CA VAL A 58 -6.05 4.42 -7.08
C VAL A 58 -4.69 4.89 -7.59
N LEU A 59 -4.16 5.94 -6.97
CA LEU A 59 -2.95 6.59 -7.42
C LEU A 59 -1.81 6.38 -6.43
N SER A 60 -0.64 5.96 -6.94
CA SER A 60 0.51 5.66 -6.10
C SER A 60 1.76 6.47 -6.48
N GLY A 61 2.50 6.88 -5.46
CA GLY A 61 3.85 7.44 -5.63
C GLY A 61 4.92 6.36 -5.79
N ARG A 62 4.69 5.18 -5.21
CA ARG A 62 5.55 4.00 -5.38
C ARG A 62 4.72 2.75 -5.63
N ALA A 63 5.13 1.98 -6.64
CA ALA A 63 4.52 0.72 -7.00
C ALA A 63 5.57 -0.34 -7.33
N HIS A 64 5.15 -1.60 -7.31
CA HIS A 64 5.87 -2.71 -7.93
C HIS A 64 5.17 -3.05 -9.24
N LEU A 65 5.91 -3.60 -10.20
CA LEU A 65 5.31 -4.18 -11.40
C LEU A 65 5.20 -5.69 -11.20
N VAL A 66 3.96 -6.18 -11.17
CA VAL A 66 3.64 -7.61 -11.09
C VAL A 66 4.25 -8.32 -12.30
N THR A 67 5.00 -9.39 -12.02
CA THR A 67 5.64 -10.21 -13.04
C THR A 67 4.96 -11.57 -13.15
N LEU A 68 4.95 -12.13 -14.35
CA LEU A 68 4.33 -13.42 -14.67
C LEU A 68 5.40 -14.49 -14.94
N GLU A 69 5.11 -15.74 -14.62
CA GLU A 69 5.84 -16.90 -15.15
C GLU A 69 5.49 -17.10 -16.65
N ALA A 70 6.20 -18.00 -17.33
CA ALA A 70 6.02 -18.22 -18.77
C ALA A 70 4.63 -18.77 -19.14
N ASP A 71 3.96 -19.42 -18.20
CA ASP A 71 2.60 -19.96 -18.32
C ASP A 71 1.50 -18.90 -18.03
N GLY A 72 1.87 -17.66 -17.74
CA GLY A 72 0.95 -16.57 -17.41
C GLY A 72 0.54 -16.51 -15.94
N SER A 73 0.99 -17.42 -15.09
CA SER A 73 0.72 -17.37 -13.65
C SER A 73 1.51 -16.25 -12.95
N LEU A 74 1.00 -15.75 -11.81
CA LEU A 74 1.69 -14.72 -11.03
C LEU A 74 2.98 -15.26 -10.42
N ARG A 75 4.10 -14.55 -10.60
CA ARG A 75 5.29 -14.84 -9.79
C ARG A 75 5.03 -14.49 -8.33
N PRO A 76 5.71 -15.16 -7.38
CA PRO A 76 5.68 -14.75 -5.97
C PRO A 76 6.03 -13.27 -5.81
N CYS A 77 5.32 -12.53 -4.94
CA CYS A 77 5.45 -11.07 -4.79
C CYS A 77 6.90 -10.56 -4.66
N ARG A 78 7.78 -11.33 -4.01
CA ARG A 78 9.22 -11.05 -3.87
C ARG A 78 10.01 -11.01 -5.20
N LYS A 79 9.45 -11.55 -6.27
CA LYS A 79 10.02 -11.59 -7.63
C LYS A 79 9.39 -10.55 -8.57
N TRP A 80 8.43 -9.77 -8.08
CA TRP A 80 7.92 -8.62 -8.83
C TRP A 80 9.02 -7.59 -8.98
N HIS A 81 8.95 -6.78 -10.04
CA HIS A 81 9.94 -5.73 -10.26
C HIS A 81 9.66 -4.60 -9.26
N PRO A 82 10.53 -4.39 -8.26
CA PRO A 82 10.27 -3.40 -7.22
C PRO A 82 10.44 -1.98 -7.77
N ASN A 83 9.81 -1.00 -7.11
CA ASN A 83 9.94 0.43 -7.40
C ASN A 83 9.98 0.77 -8.89
N THR A 84 8.95 0.34 -9.63
CA THR A 84 8.94 0.45 -11.09
C THR A 84 8.87 1.90 -11.58
N GLU A 85 9.45 2.15 -12.75
CA GLU A 85 9.36 3.43 -13.46
C GLU A 85 8.11 3.56 -14.34
N VAL A 86 7.29 2.51 -14.43
CA VAL A 86 6.01 2.57 -15.14
C VAL A 86 5.12 3.66 -14.52
N ARG A 87 4.55 4.51 -15.37
CA ARG A 87 3.65 5.61 -15.01
C ARG A 87 2.35 5.51 -15.81
N GLY A 88 1.29 6.12 -15.30
CA GLY A 88 -0.05 6.00 -15.84
C GLY A 88 -0.78 4.73 -15.37
N PRO A 89 -2.01 4.49 -15.86
CA PRO A 89 -2.81 3.33 -15.49
C PRO A 89 -2.27 2.05 -16.14
N ASP A 90 -1.94 1.05 -15.32
CA ASP A 90 -1.49 -0.27 -15.81
C ASP A 90 -1.97 -1.37 -14.83
N PRO A 91 -2.61 -2.45 -15.32
CA PRO A 91 -3.19 -3.49 -14.46
C PRO A 91 -2.15 -4.31 -13.68
N ARG A 92 -0.88 -4.25 -14.10
CA ARG A 92 0.25 -4.89 -13.44
C ARG A 92 0.87 -4.01 -12.38
N LEU A 93 0.44 -2.75 -12.22
CA LEU A 93 0.90 -1.93 -11.12
C LEU A 93 0.31 -2.46 -9.80
N PHE A 94 1.20 -2.60 -8.83
CA PHE A 94 0.90 -2.96 -7.47
C PHE A 94 1.33 -1.80 -6.54
N PRO A 95 0.39 -0.94 -6.12
CA PRO A 95 0.66 0.15 -5.18
C PRO A 95 1.23 -0.38 -3.86
N THR A 96 2.33 0.20 -3.39
CA THR A 96 2.83 -0.09 -2.03
C THR A 96 2.31 0.99 -1.08
N SER A 97 1.34 0.63 -0.22
CA SER A 97 0.63 1.56 0.68
C SER A 97 1.55 2.39 1.56
N GLY A 98 2.65 1.82 2.05
CA GLY A 98 3.57 2.53 2.93
C GLY A 98 4.24 3.78 2.32
N ALA A 99 4.30 3.88 0.98
CA ALA A 99 5.04 4.95 0.29
C ALA A 99 4.14 5.93 -0.47
N GLY A 100 2.90 6.10 0.01
CA GLY A 100 1.99 7.09 -0.56
C GLY A 100 1.08 6.53 -1.62
N VAL A 101 -0.13 6.21 -1.19
CA VAL A 101 -1.23 5.82 -2.08
C VAL A 101 -2.45 6.66 -1.73
N LEU A 102 -3.01 7.31 -2.75
CA LEU A 102 -4.24 8.08 -2.71
C LEU A 102 -5.41 7.16 -3.08
N PHE A 103 -6.38 7.09 -2.18
CA PHE A 103 -7.63 6.36 -2.32
C PHE A 103 -8.78 7.39 -2.32
N PRO A 104 -9.37 7.69 -3.48
CA PRO A 104 -10.60 8.46 -3.56
C PRO A 104 -11.77 7.74 -2.88
N PRO A 105 -12.84 8.47 -2.52
CA PRO A 105 -14.09 7.86 -2.08
C PRO A 105 -14.60 6.82 -3.08
N GLY A 106 -15.02 5.65 -2.59
CA GLY A 106 -15.52 4.57 -3.45
C GLY A 106 -14.44 3.75 -4.19
N SER A 107 -13.15 4.08 -4.05
CA SER A 107 -12.06 3.34 -4.70
C SER A 107 -11.70 2.01 -4.03
N LEU A 108 -12.33 1.68 -2.91
CA LEU A 108 -12.14 0.42 -2.17
C LEU A 108 -13.48 -0.22 -1.88
N ASP A 109 -13.55 -1.54 -2.01
CA ASP A 109 -14.73 -2.32 -1.65
C ASP A 109 -15.09 -2.09 -0.16
N PRO A 110 -16.38 -1.99 0.22
CA PRO A 110 -16.79 -1.75 1.60
C PRO A 110 -16.22 -2.73 2.62
N ARG A 111 -15.84 -3.95 2.20
CA ARG A 111 -15.16 -4.94 3.04
C ARG A 111 -13.76 -4.51 3.46
N ALA A 112 -13.16 -3.49 2.86
CA ALA A 112 -11.82 -2.99 3.19
C ALA A 112 -11.66 -2.60 4.66
N VAL A 113 -12.75 -2.26 5.34
CA VAL A 113 -12.77 -1.95 6.77
C VAL A 113 -12.54 -3.19 7.66
N ASP A 114 -12.60 -4.40 7.13
CA ASP A 114 -12.48 -5.65 7.88
C ASP A 114 -11.01 -6.02 8.13
N ALA A 115 -10.43 -5.40 9.17
CA ALA A 115 -9.04 -5.64 9.55
C ALA A 115 -8.76 -7.08 10.02
N GLU A 116 -9.76 -7.81 10.53
CA GLU A 116 -9.55 -9.20 10.97
C GLU A 116 -9.37 -10.11 9.77
N ARG A 117 -10.26 -10.00 8.79
CA ARG A 117 -10.14 -10.72 7.52
C ARG A 117 -8.88 -10.33 6.75
N ALA A 118 -8.50 -9.04 6.80
CA ALA A 118 -7.27 -8.58 6.19
C ALA A 118 -6.03 -9.27 6.83
N MET A 119 -6.00 -9.40 8.15
CA MET A 119 -4.93 -10.11 8.86
C MET A 119 -4.93 -11.62 8.61
N GLU A 120 -6.09 -12.22 8.34
CA GLU A 120 -6.19 -13.64 7.96
C GLU A 120 -5.52 -13.90 6.59
N PHE A 121 -5.86 -13.09 5.58
CA PHE A 121 -5.35 -13.29 4.22
C PHE A 121 -3.95 -12.74 3.98
N ALA A 122 -3.60 -11.62 4.61
CA ALA A 122 -2.36 -10.91 4.36
C ALA A 122 -1.69 -10.39 5.66
N PRO A 123 -1.38 -11.26 6.63
CA PRO A 123 -0.94 -10.88 7.99
C PRO A 123 0.29 -9.96 8.09
N ARG A 124 1.01 -9.76 6.98
CA ARG A 124 2.29 -9.03 6.90
C ARG A 124 2.39 -8.08 5.69
N ALA A 125 1.31 -7.90 4.93
CA ALA A 125 1.33 -7.13 3.67
C ALA A 125 -0.04 -6.50 3.42
N ASP A 126 -0.31 -5.38 4.08
CA ASP A 126 -1.57 -4.66 3.95
C ASP A 126 -1.82 -4.13 2.53
N ASP A 127 -0.75 -3.80 1.80
CA ASP A 127 -0.75 -3.46 0.38
C ASP A 127 -1.42 -4.54 -0.50
N LEU A 128 -1.31 -5.83 -0.16
CA LEU A 128 -2.05 -6.88 -0.88
C LEU A 128 -3.56 -6.73 -0.69
N TRP A 129 -3.97 -6.44 0.54
CA TRP A 129 -5.38 -6.25 0.89
C TRP A 129 -5.95 -5.01 0.20
N TRP A 130 -5.26 -3.87 0.24
CA TRP A 130 -5.72 -2.64 -0.44
C TRP A 130 -5.83 -2.83 -1.94
N CYS A 131 -4.83 -3.46 -2.56
CA CYS A 131 -4.84 -3.72 -3.99
C CYS A 131 -6.01 -4.63 -4.39
N TRP A 132 -6.34 -5.63 -3.58
CA TRP A 132 -7.47 -6.52 -3.84
C TRP A 132 -8.82 -5.82 -3.63
N MET A 133 -8.96 -5.04 -2.55
CA MET A 133 -10.19 -4.27 -2.30
C MET A 133 -10.45 -3.22 -3.37
N ALA A 134 -9.39 -2.62 -3.94
CA ALA A 134 -9.53 -1.72 -5.09
C ALA A 134 -10.04 -2.45 -6.33
N ARG A 135 -9.48 -3.63 -6.65
CA ARG A 135 -9.96 -4.44 -7.77
C ARG A 135 -11.42 -4.87 -7.61
N LEU A 136 -11.84 -5.26 -6.41
CA LEU A 136 -13.24 -5.61 -6.14
C LEU A 136 -14.20 -4.42 -6.30
N ALA A 137 -13.72 -3.18 -6.13
CA ALA A 137 -14.47 -1.96 -6.41
C ALA A 137 -14.46 -1.57 -7.91
N GLY A 138 -13.85 -2.39 -8.78
CA GLY A 138 -13.75 -2.13 -10.23
C GLY A 138 -12.50 -1.37 -10.64
N ILE A 139 -11.50 -1.22 -9.76
CA ILE A 139 -10.23 -0.56 -10.10
C ILE A 139 -9.25 -1.58 -10.65
N ASP A 140 -9.35 -1.84 -11.95
CA ASP A 140 -8.50 -2.84 -12.62
C ASP A 140 -7.10 -2.32 -12.96
N ARG A 141 -6.94 -1.00 -13.05
CA ARG A 141 -5.72 -0.34 -13.51
C ARG A 141 -5.31 0.77 -12.54
N PRO A 142 -4.61 0.44 -11.44
CA PRO A 142 -4.00 1.45 -10.59
C PRO A 142 -3.05 2.33 -11.40
N THR A 143 -2.93 3.59 -11.01
CA THR A 143 -2.08 4.56 -11.68
C THR A 143 -0.79 4.80 -10.92
N GLY A 144 0.33 4.72 -11.62
CA GLY A 144 1.61 5.24 -11.14
C GLY A 144 1.73 6.71 -11.51
N GLY A 145 1.61 7.63 -10.55
CA GLY A 145 1.54 9.06 -10.88
C GLY A 145 2.31 10.00 -9.96
N GLY A 146 2.90 9.50 -8.87
CA GLY A 146 3.78 10.32 -8.03
C GLY A 146 5.26 10.13 -8.38
N GLN A 147 6.08 11.12 -8.00
CA GLN A 147 7.49 10.83 -7.75
C GLN A 147 7.59 9.97 -6.49
N PRO A 148 8.49 8.96 -6.45
CA PRO A 148 8.65 8.14 -5.26
C PRO A 148 9.02 9.03 -4.07
N PRO A 149 8.52 8.72 -2.85
CA PRO A 149 8.98 9.42 -1.66
C PRO A 149 10.50 9.27 -1.50
N ALA A 150 11.11 10.25 -0.84
CA ALA A 150 12.54 10.26 -0.61
C ALA A 150 12.97 9.16 0.38
N ASP A 151 14.28 8.97 0.49
CA ASP A 151 14.92 7.89 1.24
C ASP A 151 14.36 7.71 2.67
N HIS A 152 14.38 6.48 3.16
CA HIS A 152 14.03 6.17 4.55
C HIS A 152 14.88 7.01 5.51
N LEU A 153 14.28 7.44 6.62
CA LEU A 153 15.01 8.23 7.63
C LEU A 153 16.26 7.45 8.10
N LYS A 154 17.44 8.07 7.98
CA LYS A 154 18.71 7.49 8.46
C LYS A 154 18.57 7.19 9.96
N GLY A 155 18.47 5.91 10.31
CA GLY A 155 18.25 5.46 11.69
C GLY A 155 17.00 4.60 11.90
N ALA A 156 16.14 4.43 10.89
CA ALA A 156 15.10 3.40 10.88
C ALA A 156 15.77 2.00 10.92
N SER A 157 15.95 1.51 12.14
CA SER A 157 16.84 0.40 12.51
C SER A 157 16.39 -0.97 11.96
N GLU A 158 17.21 -2.01 12.21
CA GLU A 158 16.90 -3.45 11.99
C GLU A 158 15.56 -3.93 12.58
N GLN A 159 14.88 -3.08 13.35
CA GLN A 159 13.59 -3.33 13.99
C GLN A 159 12.37 -2.91 13.15
N SER A 160 12.53 -2.21 12.01
CA SER A 160 11.39 -1.85 11.14
C SER A 160 10.61 -3.10 10.71
N LEU A 161 9.28 -2.96 10.63
CA LEU A 161 8.35 -4.03 10.23
C LEU A 161 8.76 -4.65 8.89
N LEU A 162 9.27 -3.84 7.96
CA LEU A 162 9.77 -4.31 6.66
C LEU A 162 10.94 -5.29 6.81
N HIS A 163 11.93 -4.96 7.65
CA HIS A 163 13.12 -5.78 7.87
C HIS A 163 12.77 -7.08 8.61
N ARG A 164 11.92 -7.01 9.63
CA ARG A 164 11.44 -8.18 10.37
C ARG A 164 10.61 -9.12 9.49
N ASN A 165 9.70 -8.59 8.67
CA ASN A 165 8.91 -9.40 7.74
C ASN A 165 9.79 -10.16 6.74
N LYS A 166 10.85 -9.52 6.23
CA LYS A 166 11.82 -10.18 5.34
C LYS A 166 12.66 -11.25 6.04
N ARG A 167 12.98 -11.10 7.34
CA ARG A 167 13.83 -12.03 8.12
C ARG A 167 13.10 -13.29 8.54
N ASP A 168 11.89 -13.19 9.07
CA ASP A 168 11.11 -14.35 9.53
C ASP A 168 10.76 -15.32 8.39
N LEU A 169 10.53 -14.78 7.18
CA LEU A 169 10.32 -15.58 5.95
C LEU A 169 11.60 -16.29 5.47
N ARG A 170 12.78 -15.91 5.97
CA ARG A 170 14.02 -16.68 5.78
C ARG A 170 14.17 -17.77 6.86
N GLY A 171 13.69 -17.53 8.07
CA GLY A 171 13.71 -18.50 9.18
C GLY A 171 12.84 -19.74 8.93
N LYS A 172 11.64 -19.57 8.36
CA LYS A 172 10.75 -20.69 8.02
C LYS A 172 11.31 -21.67 6.99
N ARG A 173 12.28 -21.26 6.15
CA ARG A 173 12.93 -22.14 5.16
C ARG A 173 13.94 -23.11 5.75
N ARG A 174 14.49 -22.85 6.93
CA ARG A 174 15.49 -23.74 7.56
C ARG A 174 14.87 -24.86 8.40
N ALA A 175 13.54 -24.86 8.56
CA ALA A 175 12.82 -25.89 9.31
C ALA A 175 12.13 -26.91 8.40
N ASP A 176 12.10 -26.67 7.09
CA ASP A 176 11.44 -27.50 6.08
C ASP A 176 12.43 -28.05 5.02
N ASP A 177 13.75 -28.03 5.31
CA ASP A 177 14.82 -28.66 4.51
C ASP A 177 15.41 -29.87 5.25
#